data_AF-A0A845YKE8-F1
#
_entry.id   AF-A0A845YKE8-F1
#
_cell.length_a   1.000
_cell.length_b   1.000
_cell.length_c   1.000
_cell.angle_alpha   90.00
_cell.angle_beta   90.00
_cell.angle_gamma   90.00
#
_symmetry.space_group_name_H-M   'P 1'
#
loop_
_entity.id
_entity.type
_entity.pdbx_description
1 polymer ?
#
loop_
_entity_poly.entity_id
_entity_poly.type
_entity_poly.pdbx_seq_one_letter_code
_entity_poly.pdbx_strand_id
1 'polypeptide(L)'
;MSNLLHFLTELVLEPQKQETFIKFPDAVMNAAGLSEVDKVLLKSADKTRIAAPFTGKFPQMFFLGEPNPDPLPDPDPMPPPPPPSPDTPDSED
;
A
#
# COMPACT_ATOMS: atom_id res chain seq x y z
N MET A 1 1.33 12.65 18.32
CA MET A 1 0.95 12.35 16.91
C MET A 1 1.34 10.95 16.44
N SER A 2 2.31 10.26 17.06
CA SER A 2 2.64 8.86 16.69
C SER A 2 1.44 7.91 16.88
N ASN A 3 0.60 8.16 17.90
CA ASN A 3 -0.57 7.33 18.18
C ASN A 3 -1.66 7.44 17.10
N LEU A 4 -1.86 8.60 16.47
CA LEU A 4 -2.85 8.76 15.40
C LEU A 4 -2.46 7.95 14.16
N LEU A 5 -1.19 8.03 13.75
CA LEU A 5 -0.71 7.27 12.62
C LEU A 5 -0.81 5.76 12.90
N HIS A 6 -0.34 5.33 14.07
CA HIS A 6 -0.40 3.93 14.47
C HIS A 6 -1.85 3.42 14.49
N PHE A 7 -2.76 4.20 15.07
CA PHE A 7 -4.19 3.91 15.07
C PHE A 7 -4.76 3.76 13.66
N LEU A 8 -4.47 4.70 12.75
CA LEU A 8 -4.92 4.63 11.36
C LEU A 8 -4.35 3.41 10.62
N THR A 9 -3.09 3.06 10.88
CA THR A 9 -2.47 1.84 10.32
C THR A 9 -3.17 0.58 10.82
N GLU A 10 -3.40 0.44 12.13
CA GLU A 10 -4.13 -0.70 12.69
C GLU A 10 -5.56 -0.76 12.16
N LEU A 11 -6.21 0.39 11.99
CA LEU A 11 -7.54 0.46 11.40
C LEU A 11 -7.54 -0.07 9.96
N VAL A 12 -6.48 0.15 9.17
CA VAL A 12 -6.37 -0.41 7.81
C VAL A 12 -6.03 -1.91 7.83
N LEU A 13 -5.20 -2.35 8.77
CA LEU A 13 -4.73 -3.74 8.86
C LEU A 13 -5.76 -4.70 9.49
N GLU A 14 -6.64 -4.21 10.35
CA GLU A 14 -7.57 -5.04 11.13
C GLU A 14 -9.05 -4.75 10.78
N PRO A 15 -9.69 -5.60 9.96
CA PRO A 15 -11.10 -5.40 9.55
C PRO A 15 -12.09 -5.37 10.73
N GLN A 16 -11.85 -6.20 11.75
CA GLN A 16 -12.67 -6.24 12.96
C GLN A 16 -12.64 -4.89 13.70
N LYS A 17 -11.49 -4.22 13.67
CA LYS A 17 -11.31 -2.90 14.28
C LYS A 17 -12.03 -1.82 13.48
N GLN A 18 -12.07 -1.93 12.15
CA GLN A 18 -12.89 -1.05 11.30
C GLN A 18 -14.37 -1.17 11.63
N GLU A 19 -14.90 -2.39 11.70
CA GLU A 19 -16.32 -2.59 12.02
C GLU A 19 -16.67 -2.02 13.40
N THR A 20 -15.80 -2.23 14.37
CA THR A 20 -15.99 -1.71 15.73
C THR A 20 -15.90 -0.19 15.74
N PHE A 21 -14.98 0.41 14.96
CA PHE A 21 -14.87 1.85 14.81
C PHE A 21 -16.11 2.47 14.16
N ILE A 22 -16.70 1.81 13.16
CA ILE A 22 -17.95 2.25 12.53
C ILE A 22 -19.11 2.25 13.54
N LYS A 23 -19.19 1.24 14.41
CA LYS A 23 -20.26 1.10 15.41
C LYS A 23 -20.05 1.98 16.64
N PHE A 24 -18.81 2.08 17.12
CA PHE A 24 -18.44 2.73 18.38
C PHE A 24 -17.15 3.55 18.24
N PRO A 25 -17.17 4.63 17.43
CA PRO A 25 -15.96 5.39 17.12
C PRO A 25 -15.30 5.99 18.37
N ASP A 26 -16.08 6.56 19.28
CA ASP A 26 -15.58 7.18 20.51
C ASP A 26 -14.88 6.19 21.44
N ALA A 27 -15.47 5.01 21.63
CA ALA A 27 -14.89 3.97 22.48
C ALA A 27 -13.54 3.50 21.93
N VAL A 28 -13.47 3.30 20.61
CA VAL A 28 -12.26 2.84 19.92
C VAL A 28 -11.15 3.91 19.97
N MET A 29 -11.49 5.18 19.73
CA MET A 29 -10.52 6.28 19.82
C MET A 29 -10.01 6.51 21.25
N ASN A 30 -10.87 6.37 22.25
CA ASN A 30 -10.50 6.44 23.66
C ASN A 30 -9.58 5.29 24.06
N ALA A 31 -9.91 4.06 23.65
CA ALA A 31 -9.08 2.89 23.90
C ALA A 31 -7.70 2.99 23.24
N ALA A 32 -7.62 3.61 22.06
CA ALA A 32 -6.36 3.89 21.37
C ALA A 32 -5.56 5.05 21.99
N GLY A 33 -6.07 5.70 23.04
CA GLY A 33 -5.38 6.80 23.73
C GLY A 33 -5.17 8.02 22.82
N LEU A 34 -6.09 8.26 21.88
CA LEU A 34 -6.01 9.45 21.02
C LEU A 34 -6.25 10.72 21.83
N SER A 35 -5.59 11.80 21.42
CA SER A 35 -5.82 13.12 22.00
C SER A 35 -7.18 13.68 21.56
N GLU A 36 -7.75 14.63 22.30
CA GLU A 36 -9.01 15.29 21.91
C GLU A 36 -8.91 15.96 20.53
N VAL A 37 -7.74 16.51 20.20
CA VAL A 37 -7.49 17.12 18.88
C VAL A 37 -7.59 16.07 17.77
N ASP A 38 -6.97 14.89 17.97
CA ASP A 38 -7.00 13.80 17.00
C ASP A 38 -8.42 13.22 16.85
N LYS A 39 -9.18 13.11 17.95
CA LYS A 39 -10.59 12.67 17.92
C LYS A 39 -11.46 13.62 17.12
N VAL A 40 -11.34 14.92 17.35
CA VAL A 40 -12.08 15.95 16.59
C VAL A 40 -11.69 15.90 15.11
N LEU A 41 -10.41 15.68 14.81
CA LEU A 41 -9.93 15.53 13.44
C LEU A 41 -10.60 14.34 12.74
N LEU A 42 -10.62 13.16 13.37
CA LEU A 42 -11.25 11.95 12.82
C LEU A 42 -12.76 12.11 12.69
N LYS A 43 -13.43 12.73 13.67
CA LYS A 43 -14.87 13.04 13.62
C LYS A 43 -15.24 14.00 12.50
N SER A 44 -14.33 14.89 12.11
CA SER A 44 -14.59 15.82 11.01
C SER A 44 -14.74 15.12 9.66
N ALA A 45 -14.25 13.87 9.53
CA ALA A 45 -14.21 13.09 8.29
C ALA A 45 -13.56 13.82 7.09
N ASP A 46 -12.88 14.94 7.36
CA ASP A 46 -12.24 15.76 6.34
C ASP A 46 -10.86 15.18 6.02
N LYS A 47 -10.79 14.50 4.87
CA LYS A 47 -9.57 13.84 4.38
C LYS A 47 -8.39 14.79 4.30
N THR A 48 -8.61 16.03 3.88
CA THR A 48 -7.54 17.03 3.73
C THR A 48 -6.99 17.42 5.10
N ARG A 49 -7.87 17.59 6.09
CA ARG A 49 -7.46 17.91 7.47
C ARG A 49 -6.79 16.73 8.16
N ILE A 50 -7.26 15.51 7.90
CA ILE A 50 -6.63 14.28 8.40
C ILE A 50 -5.25 14.07 7.78
N ALA A 51 -5.07 14.38 6.49
CA ALA A 51 -3.80 14.25 5.76
C ALA A 51 -2.79 15.37 6.05
N ALA A 52 -3.25 16.58 6.38
CA ALA A 52 -2.40 17.73 6.68
C ALA A 52 -1.25 17.44 7.66
N PRO A 53 -1.46 16.81 8.84
CA PRO A 53 -0.37 16.51 9.77
C PRO A 53 0.65 15.47 9.27
N PHE A 54 0.33 14.75 8.18
CA PHE A 54 1.21 13.78 7.54
C PHE A 54 1.96 14.34 6.33
N THR A 55 1.61 15.56 5.90
CA THR A 55 2.22 16.22 4.74
C THR A 55 3.66 16.59 5.09
N GLY A 56 4.63 15.90 4.49
CA GLY A 56 6.07 16.05 4.77
C GLY A 56 6.73 14.88 5.52
N LYS A 57 5.95 13.93 6.06
CA LYS A 57 6.48 12.69 6.68
C LYS A 57 6.37 11.47 5.78
N PHE A 58 5.53 11.55 4.76
CA PHE A 58 5.42 10.55 3.71
C PHE A 58 5.85 11.21 2.40
N PRO A 59 6.67 10.54 1.57
CA PRO A 59 6.85 10.98 0.20
C PRO A 59 5.46 11.06 -0.44
N GLN A 60 5.23 12.06 -1.29
CA GLN A 60 3.95 12.35 -1.94
C GLN A 60 3.35 11.18 -2.77
N MET A 61 4.02 10.02 -2.80
CA MET A 61 3.59 8.77 -3.43
C MET A 61 2.28 8.20 -2.91
N PHE A 62 1.84 8.50 -1.69
CA PHE A 62 0.64 7.84 -1.13
C PHE A 62 -0.70 8.49 -1.53
N PHE A 63 -0.70 9.62 -2.24
CA PHE A 63 -1.92 10.42 -2.46
C PHE A 63 -2.38 10.62 -3.91
N LEU A 64 -1.70 10.05 -4.91
CA LEU A 64 -2.15 10.12 -6.30
C LEU A 64 -2.21 8.72 -6.88
N GLY A 65 -3.43 8.18 -6.95
CA GLY A 65 -3.75 6.83 -7.39
C GLY A 65 -3.55 6.60 -8.88
N GLU A 66 -2.33 6.69 -9.36
CA GLU A 66 -1.91 6.10 -10.62
C GLU A 66 -0.74 5.15 -10.32
N PRO A 67 -0.80 3.86 -10.71
CA PRO A 67 0.41 3.06 -10.76
C PRO A 67 1.35 3.82 -11.70
N ASN A 68 2.44 4.33 -11.15
CA ASN A 68 3.48 5.00 -11.93
C ASN A 68 3.85 4.04 -13.06
N PRO A 69 3.87 4.47 -14.34
CA PRO A 69 4.28 3.60 -15.44
C PRO A 69 5.60 2.93 -15.09
N ASP A 70 5.72 1.66 -15.45
CA ASP A 70 6.92 0.87 -15.18
C ASP A 70 8.16 1.68 -15.61
N PRO A 71 9.08 2.01 -14.66
CA PRO A 71 10.25 2.82 -14.98
C PRO A 71 11.24 2.10 -15.90
N LEU A 72 11.07 0.78 -16.09
CA LEU A 72 11.89 -0.01 -16.97
C LEU A 72 11.03 -0.54 -18.12
N PRO A 73 11.51 -0.44 -19.38
CA PRO A 73 10.93 -1.23 -20.45
C PRO A 73 11.10 -2.71 -20.07
N ASP A 74 10.05 -3.51 -20.31
CA ASP A 74 10.14 -4.96 -20.15
C ASP A 74 11.39 -5.45 -20.89
N PRO A 75 12.25 -6.27 -20.25
CA PRO A 75 13.39 -6.84 -20.95
C PRO A 75 12.89 -7.63 -22.16
N ASP A 76 13.54 -7.44 -23.31
CA ASP A 76 13.21 -8.19 -24.52
C ASP A 76 13.18 -9.70 -24.21
N PRO A 77 12.16 -10.44 -24.68
CA PRO A 77 12.14 -11.88 -24.52
C PRO A 77 13.41 -12.49 -25.11
N MET A 78 14.02 -13.43 -24.39
CA MET A 78 15.20 -14.14 -24.89
C MET A 78 14.86 -14.77 -26.26
N PRO A 79 15.80 -14.75 -27.22
CA PRO A 79 15.62 -15.43 -28.49
C PRO A 79 15.37 -16.92 -28.23
N PRO A 80 14.54 -17.59 -29.07
CA PRO A 80 14.35 -19.02 -28.98
C PRO A 80 15.70 -19.74 -29.09
N PRO A 81 15.88 -20.89 -28.41
CA PRO A 81 17.09 -21.68 -28.55
C PRO A 81 17.31 -22.06 -30.03
N PRO A 82 18.57 -22.21 -30.46
CA PRO A 82 18.85 -22.66 -31.81
C PRO A 82 18.14 -24.00 -32.07
N PRO A 83 17.67 -24.24 -33.30
CA PRO A 83 17.12 -25.54 -33.66
C PRO A 83 18.15 -26.63 -33.34
N PRO A 84 17.72 -27.84 -32.94
CA PRO A 84 18.63 -28.95 -32.77
C PRO A 84 19.43 -29.13 -34.06
N SER A 85 20.75 -29.24 -33.93
CA SER A 85 21.61 -29.60 -35.05
C SER A 85 21.05 -30.86 -35.70
N PRO A 86 20.97 -30.94 -37.04
CA PRO A 86 20.58 -32.18 -37.69
C PRO A 86 21.56 -33.27 -37.22
N ASP A 87 21.00 -34.33 -36.61
CA ASP A 87 21.73 -35.56 -36.34
C ASP A 87 22.46 -35.96 -37.62
N THR A 88 23.78 -35.82 -37.61
CA THR A 88 24.63 -36.45 -38.61
C THR A 88 24.36 -37.95 -38.45
N PRO A 89 23.77 -38.66 -39.43
CA PRO A 89 23.71 -40.10 -39.33
C PRO A 89 25.15 -40.58 -39.33
N ASP A 90 25.54 -41.14 -38.19
CA ASP A 90 26.72 -41.98 -38.00
C ASP A 90 26.67 -43.02 -39.13
N SER A 91 27.44 -42.76 -40.19
CA SER A 91 27.63 -43.71 -41.26
C SER A 91 28.73 -44.64 -40.78
N GLU A 92 28.30 -45.76 -40.20
CA GLU A 92 29.10 -46.97 -40.11
C GLU A 92 29.64 -47.32 -41.52
N ASP A 93 30.96 -47.30 -41.68
CA ASP A 93 31.76 -48.28 -42.43
C ASP A 93 33.23 -48.27 -41.94
#